data_AF-A0A536XQ24-F1
#
_entry.id   AF-A0A536XQ24-F1
#
_cell.length_a   1.000
_cell.length_b   1.000
_cell.length_c   1.000
_cell.angle_alpha   90.00
_cell.angle_beta   90.00
_cell.angle_gamma   90.00
#
_symmetry.space_group_name_H-M   'P 1'
#
loop_
_entity.id
_entity.type
_entity.pdbx_description
1 polymer ?
#
loop_
_entity_poly.entity_id
_entity_poly.type
_entity_poly.pdbx_seq_one_letter_code
_entity_poly.pdbx_strand_id
1 'polypeptide(L)'
;AQELLDDPEMRSYAESEIKVGRERLVVLESELQKRLLPKDPNDERNIFLEIRAGTGGDESALFAGDLFRMYSRYAERQGWQVEVISESPGDAGGYKEIIARII
;
A
#
# COMPACT_ATOMS: atom_id res chain seq x y z
N ALA A 1 26.08 -21.31 -11.55
CA ALA A 1 24.76 -21.97 -11.68
C ALA A 1 24.14 -21.72 -13.05
N GLN A 2 23.94 -20.47 -13.50
CA GLN A 2 23.41 -20.20 -14.85
C GLN A 2 24.26 -20.76 -15.99
N GLU A 3 25.60 -20.67 -15.88
CA GLU A 3 26.53 -21.26 -16.86
C GLU A 3 26.52 -22.81 -16.88
N LEU A 4 25.96 -23.45 -15.83
CA LEU A 4 25.85 -24.91 -15.74
C LEU A 4 24.55 -25.44 -16.37
N LEU A 5 23.66 -24.56 -16.86
CA LEU A 5 22.42 -24.95 -17.55
C LEU A 5 22.69 -25.51 -18.96
N ASP A 6 23.83 -25.15 -19.55
CA ASP A 6 24.24 -25.60 -20.88
C ASP A 6 24.86 -27.01 -20.84
N ASP A 7 25.20 -27.51 -19.66
CA ASP A 7 25.65 -28.89 -19.42
C ASP A 7 24.45 -29.79 -19.09
N PRO A 8 24.09 -30.77 -19.95
CA PRO A 8 22.94 -31.65 -19.74
C PRO A 8 22.98 -32.46 -18.45
N GLU A 9 24.16 -32.85 -17.96
CA GLU A 9 24.30 -33.64 -16.73
C GLU A 9 24.09 -32.76 -15.49
N MET A 10 24.46 -31.48 -15.57
CA MET A 10 24.38 -30.52 -14.47
C MET A 10 23.10 -29.67 -14.48
N ARG A 11 22.33 -29.68 -15.57
CA ARG A 11 21.15 -28.83 -15.78
C ARG A 11 20.13 -28.92 -14.63
N SER A 12 19.78 -30.13 -14.22
CA SER A 12 18.80 -30.37 -13.14
C SER A 12 19.29 -29.79 -11.80
N TYR A 13 20.57 -29.98 -11.50
CA TYR A 13 21.19 -29.40 -10.31
C TYR A 13 21.21 -27.87 -10.38
N ALA A 14 21.61 -27.30 -11.52
CA ALA A 14 21.62 -25.87 -11.76
C ALA A 14 20.24 -25.21 -11.64
N GLU A 15 19.19 -25.85 -12.16
CA GLU A 15 17.80 -25.38 -12.03
C GLU A 15 17.34 -25.35 -10.56
N SER A 16 17.69 -26.38 -9.79
CA SER A 16 17.36 -26.44 -8.36
C SER A 16 18.05 -25.34 -7.56
N GLU A 17 19.35 -25.12 -7.80
CA GLU A 17 20.14 -24.07 -7.16
C GLU A 17 19.62 -22.66 -7.51
N ILE A 18 19.27 -22.43 -8.79
CA ILE A 18 18.69 -21.15 -9.23
C ILE A 18 17.34 -20.91 -8.57
N LYS A 19 16.49 -21.94 -8.46
CA LYS A 19 15.19 -21.84 -7.78
C LYS A 19 15.37 -21.47 -6.31
N VAL A 20 16.22 -22.19 -5.59
CA VAL A 20 16.51 -21.92 -4.17
C VAL A 20 17.10 -20.51 -4.00
N GLY A 21 18.02 -20.11 -4.87
CA GLY A 21 18.60 -18.77 -4.86
C GLY A 21 17.57 -17.66 -5.08
N ARG A 22 16.62 -17.86 -6.00
CA ARG A 22 15.52 -16.91 -6.25
C ARG A 22 14.56 -16.81 -5.07
N GLU A 23 14.17 -17.94 -4.49
CA GLU A 23 13.32 -17.97 -3.29
C GLU A 23 14.01 -17.23 -2.12
N ARG A 24 15.32 -17.46 -1.96
CA ARG A 24 16.11 -16.77 -0.94
C ARG A 24 16.23 -15.27 -1.19
N LEU A 25 16.36 -14.83 -2.44
CA LEU A 25 16.38 -13.42 -2.80
C LEU A 25 15.08 -12.70 -2.40
N VAL A 26 13.93 -13.32 -2.67
CA VAL A 26 12.62 -12.75 -2.30
C VAL A 26 12.51 -12.56 -0.78
N VAL A 27 12.97 -13.53 0.00
CA VAL A 27 12.99 -13.44 1.46
C VAL A 27 13.92 -12.31 1.92
N LEU A 28 15.15 -12.28 1.39
CA LEU A 28 16.16 -11.27 1.76
C LEU A 28 15.73 -9.86 1.38
N GLU A 29 15.04 -9.67 0.25
CA GLU A 29 14.51 -8.38 -0.17
C GLU A 29 13.45 -7.87 0.82
N SER A 30 12.53 -8.73 1.26
CA SER A 30 11.53 -8.38 2.27
C SER A 30 12.18 -8.04 3.62
N GLU A 31 13.18 -8.81 4.05
CA GLU A 31 13.93 -8.55 5.29
C GLU A 31 14.70 -7.24 5.22
N LEU A 32 15.35 -6.96 4.08
CA LEU A 32 16.10 -5.74 3.85
C LEU A 32 15.18 -4.52 3.89
N GLN A 33 14.04 -4.55 3.21
CA GLN A 33 13.07 -3.45 3.25
C GLN A 33 12.62 -3.13 4.67
N LYS A 34 12.32 -4.16 5.49
CA LYS A 34 11.95 -3.98 6.90
C LYS A 34 13.09 -3.37 7.73
N ARG A 35 14.34 -3.68 7.43
CA ARG A 35 15.52 -3.18 8.14
C ARG A 35 15.90 -1.76 7.73
N LEU A 36 15.64 -1.38 6.50
CA LEU A 36 15.92 -0.04 5.97
C LEU A 36 14.92 1.02 6.48
N LEU A 37 13.73 0.59 6.91
CA LEU A 37 12.78 1.48 7.55
C LEU A 37 13.25 1.77 9.00
N PRO A 38 13.53 3.03 9.36
CA PRO A 38 13.70 3.38 10.76
C PRO A 38 12.38 3.05 11.48
N LYS A 39 12.46 2.49 12.70
CA LYS A 39 11.25 2.28 13.50
C LYS A 39 10.63 3.63 13.83
N ASP A 40 9.42 3.91 13.35
CA ASP A 40 8.66 5.07 13.78
C ASP A 40 7.88 4.69 15.06
N PRO A 41 8.06 5.40 16.18
CA PRO A 41 7.29 5.14 17.41
C PRO A 41 5.77 5.32 17.24
N ASN A 42 5.30 5.80 16.09
CA ASN A 42 3.89 6.00 15.77
C ASN A 42 3.32 4.97 14.77
N ASP A 43 4.11 4.02 14.26
CA ASP A 43 3.65 3.06 13.22
C ASP A 43 2.43 2.23 13.67
N GLU A 44 2.30 1.96 14.96
CA GLU A 44 1.20 1.18 15.54
C GLU A 44 0.00 2.04 15.97
N ARG A 45 0.02 3.34 15.72
CA ARG A 45 -1.04 4.25 16.17
C ARG A 45 -2.12 4.42 15.09
N ASN A 46 -3.36 4.56 15.55
CA ASN A 46 -4.48 5.02 14.73
C ASN A 46 -4.15 6.38 14.12
N ILE A 47 -4.70 6.64 12.93
CA ILE A 47 -4.47 7.89 12.20
C ILE A 47 -5.77 8.66 11.97
N PHE A 48 -5.64 9.95 11.72
CA PHE A 48 -6.66 10.74 11.06
C PHE A 48 -6.28 10.92 9.60
N LEU A 49 -7.15 10.46 8.70
CA LEU A 49 -7.07 10.69 7.27
C LEU A 49 -7.90 11.93 6.93
N GLU A 50 -7.23 12.92 6.37
CA GLU A 50 -7.84 14.19 5.97
C GLU A 50 -7.66 14.41 4.48
N ILE A 51 -8.78 14.55 3.76
CA ILE A 51 -8.79 14.79 2.32
C ILE A 51 -9.52 16.12 2.08
N ARG A 52 -8.80 17.06 1.50
CA ARG A 52 -9.29 18.41 1.17
C ARG A 52 -9.28 18.59 -0.34
N ALA A 53 -10.38 19.09 -0.90
CA ALA A 53 -10.44 19.47 -2.30
C ALA A 53 -9.47 20.64 -2.56
N GLY A 54 -8.64 20.49 -3.58
CA GLY A 54 -7.70 21.52 -4.01
C GLY A 54 -8.31 22.50 -5.00
N THR A 55 -7.50 22.96 -5.96
CA THR A 55 -7.96 23.81 -7.06
C THR A 55 -8.73 23.01 -8.10
N GLY A 56 -9.84 23.55 -8.59
CA GLY A 56 -10.67 22.89 -9.61
C GLY A 56 -12.11 22.62 -9.14
N GLY A 57 -12.63 23.45 -8.22
CA GLY A 57 -14.06 23.53 -7.91
C GLY A 57 -14.72 22.18 -7.61
N ASP A 58 -15.82 21.92 -8.31
CA ASP A 58 -16.66 20.73 -8.13
C ASP A 58 -15.92 19.45 -8.51
N GLU A 59 -15.08 19.45 -9.55
CA GLU A 59 -14.30 18.28 -9.95
C GLU A 59 -13.32 17.85 -8.85
N SER A 60 -12.75 18.82 -8.13
CA SER A 60 -11.86 18.52 -6.99
C SER A 60 -12.60 17.89 -5.82
N ALA A 61 -13.84 18.32 -5.56
CA ALA A 61 -14.67 17.75 -4.51
C ALA A 61 -15.10 16.31 -4.85
N LEU A 62 -15.47 16.07 -6.11
CA LEU A 62 -15.76 14.71 -6.60
C LEU A 62 -14.56 13.78 -6.44
N PHE A 63 -13.36 14.25 -6.83
CA PHE A 63 -12.14 13.46 -6.69
C PHE A 63 -11.76 13.19 -5.22
N ALA A 64 -11.95 14.16 -4.32
CA ALA A 64 -11.79 13.94 -2.89
C ALA A 64 -12.73 12.83 -2.37
N GLY A 65 -13.96 12.78 -2.87
CA GLY A 65 -14.90 11.69 -2.62
C GLY A 65 -14.40 10.34 -3.13
N ASP A 66 -13.84 10.29 -4.34
CA ASP A 66 -13.27 9.07 -4.90
C ASP A 66 -12.06 8.56 -4.10
N LEU A 67 -11.17 9.46 -3.68
CA LEU A 67 -10.04 9.12 -2.82
C LEU A 67 -10.52 8.58 -1.47
N PHE A 68 -11.49 9.25 -0.83
CA PHE A 68 -12.04 8.79 0.44
C PHE A 68 -12.65 7.39 0.30
N ARG A 69 -13.43 7.15 -0.77
CA ARG A 69 -13.99 5.84 -1.07
C ARG A 69 -12.92 4.78 -1.30
N MET A 70 -11.84 5.12 -2.02
CA MET A 70 -10.72 4.22 -2.27
C MET A 70 -10.04 3.80 -0.95
N TYR A 71 -9.68 4.76 -0.10
CA TYR A 71 -9.04 4.48 1.18
C TYR A 71 -9.96 3.76 2.16
N SER A 72 -11.25 4.12 2.20
CA SER A 72 -12.24 3.44 3.05
C SER A 72 -12.36 1.96 2.68
N ARG A 73 -12.46 1.64 1.38
CA ARG A 73 -12.49 0.24 0.92
C ARG A 73 -11.18 -0.49 1.19
N TYR A 74 -10.04 0.20 1.12
CA TYR A 74 -8.76 -0.41 1.50
C TYR A 74 -8.73 -0.75 2.99
N ALA A 75 -9.11 0.19 3.85
CA ALA A 75 -9.20 0.00 5.31
C ALA A 75 -10.12 -1.18 5.66
N GLU A 76 -11.32 -1.23 5.08
CA GLU A 76 -12.26 -2.36 5.25
C GLU A 76 -11.62 -3.71 4.88
N ARG A 77 -10.86 -3.78 3.77
CA ARG A 77 -10.17 -5.01 3.34
C ARG A 77 -9.04 -5.42 4.27
N GLN A 78 -8.41 -4.47 4.95
CA GLN A 78 -7.42 -4.74 6.00
C GLN A 78 -8.08 -5.09 7.35
N GLY A 79 -9.41 -5.01 7.46
CA GLY A 79 -10.15 -5.23 8.70
C GLY A 79 -10.12 -4.03 9.65
N TRP A 80 -9.74 -2.85 9.17
CA TRP A 80 -9.70 -1.61 9.94
C TRP A 80 -11.07 -0.93 9.98
N GLN A 81 -11.35 -0.25 11.07
CA GLN A 81 -12.57 0.54 11.24
C GLN A 81 -12.36 1.96 10.72
N VAL A 82 -13.34 2.47 9.96
CA VAL A 82 -13.36 3.84 9.45
C VAL A 82 -14.47 4.61 10.17
N GLU A 83 -14.11 5.66 10.89
CA GLU A 83 -15.05 6.55 11.57
C GLU A 83 -14.98 7.95 10.96
N VAL A 84 -16.03 8.42 10.29
CA VAL A 84 -16.08 9.80 9.78
C VAL A 84 -16.29 10.75 10.96
N ILE A 85 -15.40 11.73 11.10
CA ILE A 85 -15.37 12.68 12.21
C ILE A 85 -15.97 14.02 11.80
N SER A 86 -15.66 14.46 10.57
CA SER A 86 -16.17 15.70 9.99
C SER A 86 -16.25 15.54 8.48
N GLU A 87 -17.28 16.11 7.87
CA GLU A 87 -17.41 16.21 6.43
C GLU A 87 -18.00 17.58 6.03
N SER A 88 -17.49 18.08 4.92
CA SER A 88 -17.98 19.27 4.22
C SER A 88 -18.26 18.85 2.78
N PRO A 89 -19.54 18.62 2.42
CA PRO A 89 -19.91 18.17 1.09
C PRO A 89 -19.54 19.18 -0.02
N GLY A 90 -19.24 18.66 -1.21
CA GLY A 90 -19.16 19.46 -2.43
C GLY A 90 -20.55 19.85 -2.95
N ASP A 91 -20.63 20.96 -3.70
CA ASP A 91 -21.93 21.47 -4.18
C ASP A 91 -22.52 20.56 -5.26
N ALA A 92 -21.68 19.95 -6.10
CA ALA A 92 -22.06 18.94 -7.10
C ALA A 92 -21.85 17.48 -6.62
N GLY A 93 -21.59 17.26 -5.32
CA GLY A 93 -21.25 15.96 -4.74
C GLY A 93 -19.77 15.81 -4.38
N GLY A 94 -19.41 14.67 -3.79
CA GLY A 94 -18.10 14.48 -3.18
C GLY A 94 -17.90 15.35 -1.94
N TYR A 95 -16.66 15.73 -1.62
CA TYR A 95 -16.32 16.48 -0.41
C TYR A 95 -15.35 17.64 -0.68
N LYS A 96 -15.69 18.84 -0.19
CA LYS A 96 -14.72 19.93 -0.02
C LYS A 96 -13.68 19.57 1.04
N GLU A 97 -14.10 18.89 2.11
CA GLU A 97 -13.25 18.36 3.16
C GLU A 97 -13.90 17.10 3.74
N ILE A 98 -13.11 16.07 4.01
CA ILE A 98 -13.53 14.92 4.81
C ILE A 98 -12.39 14.48 5.73
N ILE A 99 -12.72 14.28 7.00
CA ILE A 99 -11.80 13.84 8.04
C ILE A 99 -12.36 12.56 8.64
N ALA A 100 -11.59 11.49 8.57
CA ALA A 100 -11.94 10.20 9.15
C ALA A 100 -10.83 9.68 10.04
N ARG A 101 -11.20 8.98 11.11
CA ARG A 101 -10.30 8.23 11.95
C ARG A 101 -10.23 6.78 11.45
N ILE A 102 -9.02 6.26 11.29
CA ILE A 102 -8.75 4.87 10.89
C ILE A 102 -8.18 4.13 12.10
N ILE A 103 -8.82 3.03 12.48
CA ILE A 103 -8.52 2.21 13.68
C ILE A 103 -8.21 0.78 13.28
#